data_AF-A0A7H8HQQ7-F1
#
_entry.id   AF-A0A7H8HQQ7-F1
#
_cell.length_a   1.000
_cell.length_b   1.000
_cell.length_c   1.000
_cell.angle_alpha   90.00
_cell.angle_beta   90.00
_cell.angle_gamma   90.00
#
_symmetry.space_group_name_H-M   'P 1'
#
loop_
_entity.id
_entity.type
_entity.pdbx_description
1 polymer ?
#
loop_
_entity_poly.entity_id
_entity_poly.type
_entity_poly.pdbx_seq_one_letter_code
_entity_poly.pdbx_strand_id
1 'polypeptide(L)'
;MTEATRLVADLPDRPDAVVSGLSEAFRQSQVDYLPDSVCWYRDRWLVSTDAWGDRRVGRFDPDARRWTGFPAPAGWIRRPMSDGGDRLSVLWHEHHADDGRQLALRDGRWDVLEEHVEESGVTDWDGRRLAHRSPAGNAAVLTAGGELVQVTTQPDGKSALTGPGWQIGVPRGATVSHLSPSPDREAVLAVIRGGASYQLVVIASGTGKVLSPQPLRKVVLPSSAWLDDTRVVLCAEEWPSIVPYVWDWASGRVEPVWAPGTTGSVRSVATAPDGTCAAAVGTPTLPRTLRALDDTSFTAPAPGGEVRAVVVRRGEQLLPCLVHEPQTACRGTAFFVPGGPHVPMWGEFTALTTALNEQGWRVVRVNLSSSGLRQPEYRPKGPVRFGVDDVADLGVVIEELADGPVVTMGMSYGGYVAALAGELSDRCAGVALLGGFLHHDDLAGTAHPGVRQFAGFAFAGRAPLGADRLRKRYFIAHGELDERIPMAAVRRHLDRMDQQATFVELDGEGHAIRTDRGARLAYPPLLEWMNDVRGGRAPAGGRRVREGVEES
;
A
#
# COMPACT_ATOMS: atom_id res chain seq x y z
N MET A 1 26.79 -22.35 -3.70
CA MET A 1 25.92 -21.33 -4.31
C MET A 1 26.78 -20.46 -5.19
N THR A 2 26.64 -20.57 -6.50
CA THR A 2 27.39 -19.78 -7.48
C THR A 2 26.82 -18.36 -7.51
N GLU A 3 27.67 -17.33 -7.61
CA GLU A 3 27.32 -15.89 -7.74
C GLU A 3 26.37 -15.54 -8.92
N ALA A 4 25.96 -16.54 -9.69
CA ALA A 4 25.26 -16.40 -10.96
C ALA A 4 23.76 -16.03 -10.84
N THR A 5 23.15 -16.05 -9.66
CA THR A 5 21.70 -15.91 -9.52
C THR A 5 21.20 -14.53 -9.06
N ARG A 6 22.07 -13.59 -8.67
CA ARG A 6 21.63 -12.21 -8.37
C ARG A 6 21.53 -11.40 -9.65
N LEU A 7 20.36 -11.49 -10.29
CA LEU A 7 19.97 -10.72 -11.47
C LEU A 7 20.15 -9.21 -11.26
N VAL A 8 19.94 -8.74 -10.03
CA VAL A 8 19.97 -7.32 -9.68
C VAL A 8 20.67 -7.13 -8.33
N ALA A 9 21.51 -6.09 -8.24
CA ALA A 9 22.13 -5.68 -6.97
C ALA A 9 21.10 -5.04 -6.03
N ASP A 10 21.45 -4.99 -4.74
CA ASP A 10 20.67 -4.25 -3.74
C ASP A 10 20.63 -2.76 -4.07
N LEU A 11 19.52 -2.11 -3.74
CA LEU A 11 19.43 -0.65 -3.80
C LEU A 11 20.46 -0.06 -2.80
N PRO A 12 21.09 1.09 -3.12
CA PRO A 12 21.99 1.74 -2.19
C PRO A 12 21.22 2.23 -0.96
N ASP A 13 21.90 2.28 0.18
CA ASP A 13 21.38 2.97 1.35
C ASP A 13 21.06 4.42 1.03
N ARG A 14 20.09 4.95 1.77
CA ARG A 14 19.65 6.33 1.63
C ARG A 14 20.74 7.27 2.19
N PRO A 15 21.02 8.40 1.52
CA PRO A 15 22.07 9.33 1.96
C PRO A 15 21.84 9.86 3.38
N ASP A 16 22.91 10.17 4.11
CA ASP A 16 22.82 10.73 5.47
C ASP A 16 21.96 11.99 5.55
N ALA A 17 22.05 12.87 4.55
CA ALA A 17 21.23 14.09 4.48
C ALA A 17 19.71 13.79 4.42
N VAL A 18 19.32 12.61 3.93
CA VAL A 18 17.94 12.16 3.85
C VAL A 18 17.48 11.58 5.20
N VAL A 19 18.33 10.79 5.85
CA VAL A 19 17.94 10.03 7.05
C VAL A 19 18.40 10.64 8.37
N SER A 20 19.10 11.77 8.33
CA SER A 20 19.57 12.48 9.53
C SER A 20 18.43 12.70 10.52
N GLY A 21 18.65 12.28 11.77
CA GLY A 21 17.66 12.37 12.85
C GLY A 21 16.63 11.24 12.90
N LEU A 22 16.57 10.37 11.89
CA LEU A 22 15.74 9.15 11.92
C LEU A 22 16.49 7.98 12.56
N SER A 23 15.75 6.94 12.93
CA SER A 23 16.34 5.64 13.30
C SER A 23 17.04 5.01 12.10
N GLU A 24 18.04 4.18 12.38
CA GLU A 24 18.78 3.41 11.38
C GLU A 24 17.88 2.53 10.50
N ALA A 25 16.71 2.12 11.01
CA ALA A 25 15.68 1.43 10.24
C ALA A 25 15.21 2.18 8.97
N PHE A 26 15.38 3.51 8.94
CA PHE A 26 15.04 4.35 7.78
C PHE A 26 16.19 4.51 6.79
N ARG A 27 17.40 4.01 7.08
CA ARG A 27 18.57 4.06 6.18
C ARG A 27 18.38 3.18 4.97
N GLN A 28 17.81 2.00 5.15
CA GLN A 28 17.61 1.07 4.05
C GLN A 28 16.57 1.60 3.06
N SER A 29 16.94 1.62 1.78
CA SER A 29 16.03 1.99 0.71
C SER A 29 15.13 0.83 0.31
N GLN A 30 14.03 1.14 -0.36
CA GLN A 30 13.08 0.15 -0.84
C GLN A 30 12.42 0.57 -2.16
N VAL A 31 11.98 -0.43 -2.91
CA VAL A 31 11.06 -0.26 -4.03
C VAL A 31 9.67 0.13 -3.51
N ASP A 32 8.99 1.01 -4.23
CA ASP A 32 7.63 1.48 -3.93
C ASP A 32 6.64 0.30 -3.80
N TYR A 33 5.64 0.46 -2.93
CA TYR A 33 4.65 -0.58 -2.63
C TYR A 33 3.53 -0.68 -3.66
N LEU A 34 3.40 0.32 -4.52
CA LEU A 34 2.37 0.33 -5.53
C LEU A 34 2.54 -0.79 -6.56
N PRO A 35 1.43 -1.26 -7.15
CA PRO A 35 1.50 -1.98 -8.41
C PRO A 35 2.26 -1.18 -9.46
N ASP A 36 2.90 -1.88 -10.40
CA ASP A 36 3.66 -1.28 -11.50
C ASP A 36 4.86 -0.40 -11.05
N SER A 37 5.41 -0.62 -9.86
CA SER A 37 6.61 0.10 -9.39
C SER A 37 7.90 -0.33 -10.08
N VAL A 38 7.85 -1.31 -10.97
CA VAL A 38 8.96 -1.86 -11.75
C VAL A 38 8.57 -1.92 -13.22
N CYS A 39 9.49 -1.57 -14.13
CA CYS A 39 9.34 -1.90 -15.55
C CYS A 39 10.69 -2.19 -16.23
N TRP A 40 10.61 -2.75 -17.43
CA TRP A 40 11.74 -2.86 -18.34
C TRP A 40 11.69 -1.74 -19.38
N TYR A 41 12.78 -1.01 -19.55
CA TYR A 41 12.89 0.11 -20.49
C TYR A 41 14.26 0.13 -21.14
N ARG A 42 14.36 0.14 -22.48
CA ARG A 42 15.63 0.22 -23.23
C ARG A 42 16.77 -0.56 -22.55
N ASP A 43 16.68 -1.89 -22.54
CA ASP A 43 17.68 -2.83 -22.00
C ASP A 43 17.95 -2.85 -20.49
N ARG A 44 17.17 -2.13 -19.67
CA ARG A 44 17.39 -2.07 -18.23
C ARG A 44 16.12 -2.08 -17.40
N TRP A 45 16.29 -2.50 -16.15
CA TRP A 45 15.25 -2.39 -15.12
C TRP A 45 15.17 -0.95 -14.60
N LEU A 46 13.94 -0.45 -14.51
CA LEU A 46 13.60 0.78 -13.79
C LEU A 46 12.72 0.47 -12.59
N VAL A 47 12.90 1.21 -11.50
CA VAL A 47 12.08 1.09 -10.29
C VAL A 47 11.71 2.46 -9.73
N SER A 48 10.51 2.60 -9.17
CA SER A 48 10.19 3.67 -8.22
C SER A 48 10.78 3.31 -6.85
N THR A 49 11.61 4.18 -6.27
CA THR A 49 12.36 3.91 -5.03
C THR A 49 12.67 5.18 -4.23
N ASP A 50 12.88 5.04 -2.92
CA ASP A 50 13.29 6.11 -2.00
C ASP A 50 14.82 6.23 -1.80
N ALA A 51 15.62 5.52 -2.60
CA ALA A 51 17.06 5.41 -2.45
C ALA A 51 17.83 6.74 -2.49
N TRP A 52 17.30 7.78 -3.14
CA TRP A 52 17.98 9.09 -3.30
C TRP A 52 17.20 10.27 -2.71
N GLY A 53 16.31 9.99 -1.75
CA GLY A 53 15.47 11.00 -1.11
C GLY A 53 14.20 11.31 -1.91
N ASP A 54 13.09 11.46 -1.17
CA ASP A 54 11.71 11.27 -1.66
C ASP A 54 11.62 10.05 -2.59
N ARG A 55 10.53 9.79 -3.33
CA ARG A 55 10.58 8.71 -4.36
C ARG A 55 10.89 9.20 -5.75
N ARG A 56 11.91 8.57 -6.33
CA ARG A 56 12.48 8.82 -7.65
C ARG A 56 12.53 7.53 -8.45
N VAL A 57 12.90 7.66 -9.72
CA VAL A 57 13.17 6.49 -10.56
C VAL A 57 14.64 6.10 -10.45
N GLY A 58 14.89 4.86 -10.08
CA GLY A 58 16.19 4.21 -10.19
C GLY A 58 16.30 3.45 -11.49
N ARG A 59 17.52 3.42 -12.05
CA ARG A 59 17.88 2.55 -13.18
C ARG A 59 18.99 1.59 -12.77
N PHE A 60 18.85 0.34 -13.15
CA PHE A 60 19.90 -0.65 -12.96
C PHE A 60 20.90 -0.57 -14.11
N ASP A 61 22.19 -0.45 -13.79
CA ASP A 61 23.29 -0.56 -14.74
C ASP A 61 23.81 -2.01 -14.70
N PRO A 62 23.56 -2.83 -15.75
CA PRO A 62 23.97 -4.22 -15.75
C PRO A 62 25.49 -4.39 -15.79
N ASP A 63 26.21 -3.50 -16.47
CA ASP A 63 27.66 -3.57 -16.61
C ASP A 63 28.36 -3.23 -15.28
N ALA A 64 27.89 -2.17 -14.61
CA ALA A 64 28.41 -1.77 -13.31
C ALA A 64 27.77 -2.52 -12.13
N ARG A 65 26.77 -3.37 -12.40
CA ARG A 65 25.94 -4.09 -11.41
C ARG A 65 25.49 -3.20 -10.25
N ARG A 66 25.01 -2.00 -10.54
CA ARG A 66 24.59 -1.03 -9.51
C ARG A 66 23.40 -0.20 -9.94
N TRP A 67 22.68 0.31 -8.96
CA TRP A 67 21.61 1.27 -9.18
C TRP A 67 22.15 2.69 -9.28
N THR A 68 21.60 3.47 -10.21
CA THR A 68 21.84 4.92 -10.32
C THR A 68 20.51 5.65 -10.46
N GLY A 69 20.50 6.95 -10.16
CA GLY A 69 19.31 7.77 -10.43
C GLY A 69 19.01 7.84 -11.93
N PHE A 70 17.74 7.76 -12.29
CA PHE A 70 17.26 8.04 -13.64
C PHE A 70 16.89 9.53 -13.76
N PRO A 71 17.18 10.19 -14.89
CA PRO A 71 16.86 11.61 -15.08
C PRO A 71 15.35 11.82 -15.27
N ALA A 72 14.62 11.82 -14.16
CA ALA A 72 13.20 12.18 -14.07
C ALA A 72 13.03 13.59 -13.48
N PRO A 73 11.87 14.24 -13.65
CA PRO A 73 11.57 15.51 -13.00
C PRO A 73 11.67 15.38 -11.47
N ALA A 74 12.02 16.48 -10.80
CA ALA A 74 12.01 16.54 -9.34
C ALA A 74 10.57 16.39 -8.81
N GLY A 75 10.42 15.74 -7.66
CA GLY A 75 9.13 15.44 -7.04
C GLY A 75 8.92 13.93 -6.93
N TRP A 76 7.68 13.53 -6.62
CA TRP A 76 7.39 12.14 -6.32
C TRP A 76 7.02 11.37 -7.59
N ILE A 77 7.98 10.60 -8.12
CA ILE A 77 7.77 9.80 -9.33
C ILE A 77 7.40 8.37 -8.96
N ARG A 78 6.37 7.84 -9.61
CA ARG A 78 5.84 6.49 -9.41
C ARG A 78 5.47 5.84 -10.74
N ARG A 79 5.13 4.54 -10.65
CA ARG A 79 4.54 3.73 -11.72
C ARG A 79 5.22 3.92 -13.09
N PRO A 80 6.53 3.63 -13.21
CA PRO A 80 7.17 3.67 -14.51
C PRO A 80 6.51 2.63 -15.43
N MET A 81 5.96 3.08 -16.57
CA MET A 81 5.30 2.25 -17.56
C MET A 81 6.05 2.35 -18.89
N SER A 82 6.34 1.21 -19.50
CA SER A 82 7.01 1.11 -20.79
C SER A 82 6.03 0.55 -21.81
N ASP A 83 6.13 1.00 -23.07
CA ASP A 83 5.39 0.40 -24.18
C ASP A 83 6.05 -0.87 -24.73
N GLY A 84 7.14 -1.34 -24.09
CA GLY A 84 7.98 -2.44 -24.56
C GLY A 84 9.05 -2.00 -25.57
N GLY A 85 9.03 -0.74 -26.00
CA GLY A 85 9.97 -0.14 -26.93
C GLY A 85 10.84 0.93 -26.27
N ASP A 86 10.84 2.12 -26.87
CA ASP A 86 11.72 3.23 -26.52
C ASP A 86 11.01 4.35 -25.73
N ARG A 87 9.74 4.15 -25.38
CA ARG A 87 8.92 5.13 -24.67
C ARG A 87 8.72 4.73 -23.22
N LEU A 88 8.83 5.72 -22.35
CA LEU A 88 8.60 5.60 -20.91
C LEU A 88 7.56 6.64 -20.50
N SER A 89 6.63 6.25 -19.65
CA SER A 89 5.80 7.19 -18.93
C SER A 89 5.90 6.94 -17.44
N VAL A 90 5.65 7.98 -16.65
CA VAL A 90 5.68 7.93 -15.20
C VAL A 90 4.54 8.77 -14.65
N LEU A 91 4.05 8.38 -13.48
CA LEU A 91 3.13 9.20 -12.72
C LEU A 91 3.93 10.08 -11.76
N TRP A 92 3.81 11.39 -11.92
CA TRP A 92 4.45 12.38 -11.06
C TRP A 92 3.44 13.02 -10.12
N HIS A 93 3.74 13.09 -8.84
CA HIS A 93 2.91 13.76 -7.83
C HIS A 93 3.66 14.90 -7.15
N GLU A 94 2.91 15.93 -6.80
CA GLU A 94 3.30 16.84 -5.73
C GLU A 94 3.12 16.12 -4.39
N HIS A 95 4.01 16.37 -3.43
CA HIS A 95 4.10 15.56 -2.21
C HIS A 95 2.78 15.48 -1.41
N HIS A 96 2.00 16.56 -1.41
CA HIS A 96 0.73 16.66 -0.68
C HIS A 96 -0.49 16.18 -1.48
N ALA A 97 -0.40 16.10 -2.81
CA ALA A 97 -1.55 15.89 -3.68
C ALA A 97 -1.97 14.42 -3.79
N ASP A 98 -3.28 14.15 -3.83
CA ASP A 98 -3.81 12.81 -4.09
C ASP A 98 -3.90 12.47 -5.58
N ASP A 99 -3.80 13.48 -6.44
CA ASP A 99 -3.64 13.38 -7.88
C ASP A 99 -2.24 13.85 -8.32
N GLY A 100 -1.95 13.71 -9.60
CA GLY A 100 -0.65 14.03 -10.17
C GLY A 100 -0.72 14.31 -11.66
N ARG A 101 0.42 14.23 -12.34
CA ARG A 101 0.55 14.36 -13.79
C ARG A 101 1.13 13.09 -14.37
N GLN A 102 0.53 12.58 -15.43
CA GLN A 102 1.16 11.52 -16.22
C GLN A 102 2.13 12.18 -17.20
N LEU A 103 3.41 11.80 -17.11
CA LEU A 103 4.47 12.35 -17.95
C LEU A 103 5.00 11.28 -18.89
N ALA A 104 5.36 11.65 -20.11
CA ALA A 104 6.03 10.77 -21.07
C ALA A 104 7.41 11.30 -21.45
N LEU A 105 8.40 10.41 -21.48
CA LEU A 105 9.74 10.71 -21.99
C LEU A 105 9.75 10.54 -23.52
N ARG A 106 9.89 11.65 -24.24
CA ARG A 106 9.96 11.71 -25.72
C ARG A 106 11.18 12.52 -26.12
N ASP A 107 12.04 11.94 -26.95
CA ASP A 107 13.26 12.60 -27.45
C ASP A 107 14.13 13.23 -26.34
N GLY A 108 14.19 12.56 -25.17
CA GLY A 108 14.95 13.02 -24.00
C GLY A 108 14.28 14.13 -23.18
N ARG A 109 13.02 14.48 -23.46
CA ARG A 109 12.23 15.48 -22.73
C ARG A 109 10.99 14.85 -22.11
N TRP A 110 10.57 15.39 -20.96
CA TRP A 110 9.35 14.97 -20.28
C TRP A 110 8.19 15.88 -20.70
N ASP A 111 7.22 15.29 -21.39
CA ASP A 111 5.99 15.97 -21.80
C ASP A 111 4.86 15.57 -20.85
N VAL A 112 4.05 16.55 -20.43
CA VAL A 112 2.81 16.27 -19.71
C VAL A 112 1.80 15.66 -20.69
N LEU A 113 1.38 14.43 -20.42
CA LEU A 113 0.29 13.79 -21.15
C LEU A 113 -1.07 14.23 -20.60
N GLU A 114 -1.17 14.28 -19.27
CA GLU A 114 -2.42 14.56 -18.57
C GLU A 114 -2.14 15.09 -17.16
N GLU A 115 -3.03 15.96 -16.67
CA GLU A 115 -3.04 16.51 -15.31
C GLU A 115 -4.19 15.90 -14.49
N HIS A 116 -4.14 16.01 -13.17
CA HIS A 116 -5.15 15.49 -12.24
C HIS A 116 -5.34 13.97 -12.34
N VAL A 117 -4.25 13.24 -12.57
CA VAL A 117 -4.25 11.78 -12.65
C VAL A 117 -4.16 11.18 -11.25
N GLU A 118 -5.22 10.52 -10.81
CA GLU A 118 -5.22 9.74 -9.57
C GLU A 118 -4.20 8.60 -9.60
N GLU A 119 -3.63 8.23 -8.44
CA GLU A 119 -2.61 7.18 -8.27
C GLU A 119 -2.94 5.85 -8.98
N SER A 120 -4.23 5.50 -9.06
CA SER A 120 -4.74 4.27 -9.69
C SER A 120 -5.59 4.52 -10.94
N GLY A 121 -5.68 5.78 -11.39
CA GLY A 121 -6.56 6.22 -12.48
C GLY A 121 -6.14 5.66 -13.84
N VAL A 122 -4.84 5.64 -14.14
CA VAL A 122 -4.31 5.04 -15.38
C VAL A 122 -4.02 3.56 -15.17
N THR A 123 -4.49 2.70 -16.07
CA THR A 123 -4.28 1.24 -16.01
C THR A 123 -3.42 0.67 -17.12
N ASP A 124 -3.24 1.40 -18.23
CA ASP A 124 -2.36 0.99 -19.33
C ASP A 124 -1.95 2.20 -20.18
N TRP A 125 -0.86 2.03 -20.94
CA TRP A 125 -0.31 3.01 -21.86
C TRP A 125 0.39 2.33 -23.04
N ASP A 126 0.05 2.71 -24.27
CA ASP A 126 0.61 2.13 -25.51
C ASP A 126 1.76 2.98 -26.11
N GLY A 127 2.31 3.91 -25.34
CA GLY A 127 3.29 4.87 -25.83
C GLY A 127 2.69 6.14 -26.45
N ARG A 128 1.38 6.20 -26.66
CA ARG A 128 0.65 7.34 -27.26
C ARG A 128 -0.55 7.77 -26.45
N ARG A 129 -1.38 6.83 -26.03
CA ARG A 129 -2.68 7.01 -25.38
C ARG A 129 -2.67 6.36 -24.02
N LEU A 130 -3.42 6.96 -23.09
CA LEU A 130 -3.67 6.41 -21.76
C LEU A 130 -5.00 5.67 -21.75
N ALA A 131 -5.06 4.56 -21.03
CA ALA A 131 -6.31 3.91 -20.65
C ALA A 131 -6.61 4.18 -19.18
N HIS A 132 -7.85 4.59 -18.91
CA HIS A 132 -8.27 5.00 -17.58
C HIS A 132 -9.25 4.01 -16.98
N ARG A 133 -9.25 3.93 -15.65
CA ARG A 133 -10.35 3.31 -14.93
C ARG A 133 -11.64 4.05 -15.24
N SER A 134 -12.73 3.30 -15.38
CA SER A 134 -14.05 3.91 -15.46
C SER A 134 -14.44 4.54 -14.11
N PRO A 135 -15.44 5.44 -14.05
CA PRO A 135 -15.93 6.00 -12.79
C PRO A 135 -16.39 4.95 -11.76
N ALA A 136 -16.73 3.75 -12.22
CA ALA A 136 -17.05 2.60 -11.36
C ALA A 136 -15.82 1.79 -10.91
N GLY A 137 -14.60 2.28 -11.19
CA GLY A 137 -13.32 1.68 -10.82
C GLY A 137 -12.85 0.51 -11.69
N ASN A 138 -13.51 0.24 -12.81
CA ASN A 138 -13.14 -0.88 -13.69
C ASN A 138 -11.88 -0.53 -14.50
N ALA A 139 -10.92 -1.45 -14.58
CA ALA A 139 -9.71 -1.28 -15.38
C ALA A 139 -10.00 -1.25 -16.89
N ALA A 140 -9.11 -0.58 -17.61
CA ALA A 140 -9.12 -0.50 -19.07
C ALA A 140 -7.72 -0.78 -19.65
N VAL A 141 -7.65 -1.22 -20.90
CA VAL A 141 -6.39 -1.53 -21.59
C VAL A 141 -6.52 -1.20 -23.08
N LEU A 142 -5.39 -0.98 -23.76
CA LEU A 142 -5.33 -0.71 -25.19
C LEU A 142 -4.91 -1.97 -25.97
N THR A 143 -5.52 -2.19 -27.13
CA THR A 143 -5.10 -3.21 -28.11
C THR A 143 -3.84 -2.75 -28.86
N ALA A 144 -3.30 -3.61 -29.75
CA ALA A 144 -2.20 -3.24 -30.65
C ALA A 144 -2.55 -2.05 -31.58
N GLY A 145 -3.81 -1.93 -31.99
CA GLY A 145 -4.33 -0.80 -32.78
C GLY A 145 -4.62 0.45 -31.95
N GLY A 146 -4.40 0.42 -30.63
CA GLY A 146 -4.69 1.52 -29.72
C GLY A 146 -6.19 1.70 -29.43
N GLU A 147 -7.02 0.69 -29.71
CA GLU A 147 -8.43 0.68 -29.34
C GLU A 147 -8.63 0.25 -27.88
N LEU A 148 -9.71 0.73 -27.25
CA LEU A 148 -9.95 0.52 -25.83
C LEU A 148 -10.70 -0.78 -25.57
N VAL A 149 -10.18 -1.59 -24.66
CA VAL A 149 -10.88 -2.70 -24.00
C VAL A 149 -11.23 -2.27 -22.58
N GLN A 150 -12.52 -2.22 -22.26
CA GLN A 150 -13.01 -1.70 -20.97
C GLN A 150 -14.37 -2.27 -20.61
N VAL A 151 -14.82 -2.03 -19.37
CA VAL A 151 -16.20 -2.34 -18.97
C VAL A 151 -17.12 -1.19 -19.36
N THR A 152 -18.18 -1.50 -20.10
CA THR A 152 -19.29 -0.58 -20.37
C THR A 152 -20.56 -1.06 -19.68
N THR A 153 -21.34 -0.12 -19.17
CA THR A 153 -22.67 -0.40 -18.61
C THR A 153 -23.73 -0.09 -19.66
N GLN A 154 -24.54 -1.08 -19.99
CA GLN A 154 -25.64 -0.99 -20.95
C GLN A 154 -26.86 -0.30 -20.33
N PRO A 155 -27.79 0.24 -21.15
CA PRO A 155 -29.00 0.90 -20.64
C PRO A 155 -29.90 0.02 -19.76
N ASP A 156 -29.83 -1.31 -19.91
CA ASP A 156 -30.56 -2.27 -19.09
C ASP A 156 -29.86 -2.57 -17.73
N GLY A 157 -28.77 -1.87 -17.44
CA GLY A 157 -27.97 -2.04 -16.23
C GLY A 157 -27.04 -3.24 -16.23
N LYS A 158 -26.95 -4.02 -17.33
CA LYS A 158 -25.94 -5.06 -17.48
C LYS A 158 -24.60 -4.43 -17.80
N SER A 159 -23.52 -5.06 -17.34
CA SER A 159 -22.16 -4.64 -17.69
C SER A 159 -21.55 -5.65 -18.64
N ALA A 160 -20.74 -5.18 -19.58
CA ALA A 160 -19.98 -6.01 -20.50
C ALA A 160 -18.55 -5.49 -20.62
N LEU A 161 -17.59 -6.41 -20.72
CA LEU A 161 -16.25 -6.10 -21.20
C LEU A 161 -16.34 -5.97 -22.72
N THR A 162 -16.05 -4.78 -23.23
CA THR A 162 -16.17 -4.44 -24.65
C THR A 162 -14.81 -4.13 -25.23
N GLY A 163 -14.56 -4.60 -26.45
CA GLY A 163 -13.43 -4.22 -27.30
C GLY A 163 -13.86 -3.99 -28.75
N PRO A 164 -12.92 -3.94 -29.70
CA PRO A 164 -13.22 -3.64 -31.11
C PRO A 164 -14.16 -4.66 -31.76
N GLY A 165 -15.44 -4.31 -31.89
CA GLY A 165 -16.44 -5.15 -32.57
C GLY A 165 -16.96 -6.35 -31.75
N TRP A 166 -16.64 -6.44 -30.45
CA TRP A 166 -17.10 -7.54 -29.59
C TRP A 166 -17.48 -7.09 -28.18
N GLN A 167 -18.28 -7.92 -27.51
CA GLN A 167 -18.71 -7.71 -26.12
C GLN A 167 -18.83 -9.05 -25.38
N ILE A 168 -18.35 -9.08 -24.14
CA ILE A 168 -18.44 -10.23 -23.24
C ILE A 168 -19.21 -9.80 -22.00
N GLY A 169 -20.31 -10.47 -21.69
CA GLY A 169 -21.10 -10.17 -20.50
C GLY A 169 -20.28 -10.33 -19.21
N VAL A 170 -20.36 -9.33 -18.34
CA VAL A 170 -19.76 -9.37 -17.00
C VAL A 170 -20.89 -9.69 -16.01
N PRO A 171 -20.68 -10.60 -15.03
CA PRO A 171 -21.69 -10.90 -14.03
C PRO A 171 -22.21 -9.64 -13.34
N ARG A 172 -23.51 -9.57 -13.07
CA ARG A 172 -24.13 -8.38 -12.45
C ARG A 172 -23.45 -8.06 -11.12
N GLY A 173 -23.02 -6.80 -10.97
CA GLY A 173 -22.32 -6.32 -9.77
C GLY A 173 -20.86 -6.75 -9.68
N ALA A 174 -20.33 -7.47 -10.67
CA ALA A 174 -18.90 -7.70 -10.77
C ALA A 174 -18.18 -6.47 -11.33
N THR A 175 -16.91 -6.35 -10.95
CA THR A 175 -15.99 -5.31 -11.43
C THR A 175 -14.82 -5.99 -12.13
N VAL A 176 -14.23 -5.32 -13.12
CA VAL A 176 -12.96 -5.76 -13.70
C VAL A 176 -11.85 -5.00 -12.99
N SER A 177 -11.19 -5.65 -12.03
CA SER A 177 -10.22 -4.98 -11.16
C SER A 177 -8.87 -4.74 -11.85
N HIS A 178 -8.54 -5.60 -12.82
CA HIS A 178 -7.26 -5.59 -13.53
C HIS A 178 -7.43 -6.09 -14.96
N LEU A 179 -6.78 -5.41 -15.90
CA LEU A 179 -6.59 -5.84 -17.28
C LEU A 179 -5.09 -5.73 -17.58
N SER A 180 -4.50 -6.78 -18.16
CA SER A 180 -3.08 -6.79 -18.51
C SER A 180 -2.91 -7.31 -19.94
N PRO A 181 -2.45 -6.47 -20.88
CA PRO A 181 -2.27 -6.88 -22.27
C PRO A 181 -1.04 -7.78 -22.38
N SER A 182 -1.07 -8.75 -23.29
CA SER A 182 0.13 -9.48 -23.71
C SER A 182 1.13 -8.53 -24.37
N PRO A 183 2.42 -8.90 -24.49
CA PRO A 183 3.44 -8.02 -25.07
C PRO A 183 3.12 -7.56 -26.50
N ASP A 184 2.51 -8.43 -27.31
CA ASP A 184 2.01 -8.13 -28.66
C ASP A 184 0.62 -7.48 -28.67
N ARG A 185 -0.02 -7.36 -27.51
CA ARG A 185 -1.38 -6.84 -27.27
C ARG A 185 -2.50 -7.59 -28.00
N GLU A 186 -2.24 -8.81 -28.49
CA GLU A 186 -3.24 -9.67 -29.14
C GLU A 186 -4.10 -10.46 -28.15
N ALA A 187 -3.67 -10.55 -26.89
CA ALA A 187 -4.42 -11.11 -25.79
C ALA A 187 -4.49 -10.16 -24.58
N VAL A 188 -5.52 -10.32 -23.76
CA VAL A 188 -5.70 -9.59 -22.50
C VAL A 188 -6.04 -10.58 -21.40
N LEU A 189 -5.28 -10.51 -20.30
CA LEU A 189 -5.67 -11.10 -19.02
C LEU A 189 -6.71 -10.19 -18.39
N ALA A 190 -7.90 -10.72 -18.09
CA ALA A 190 -8.94 -10.02 -17.35
C ALA A 190 -9.18 -10.64 -15.98
N VAL A 191 -9.11 -9.81 -14.93
CA VAL A 191 -9.45 -10.20 -13.55
C VAL A 191 -10.82 -9.66 -13.20
N ILE A 192 -11.81 -10.55 -13.19
CA ILE A 192 -13.22 -10.26 -12.91
C ILE A 192 -13.52 -10.59 -11.45
N ARG A 193 -13.96 -9.59 -10.69
CA ARG A 193 -14.30 -9.70 -9.27
C ARG A 193 -15.80 -9.56 -9.06
N GLY A 194 -16.46 -10.66 -8.71
CA GLY A 194 -17.87 -10.71 -8.29
C GLY A 194 -17.97 -10.76 -6.77
N GLY A 195 -18.03 -9.60 -6.12
CA GLY A 195 -17.97 -9.47 -4.66
C GLY A 195 -16.65 -10.00 -4.11
N ALA A 196 -16.66 -11.28 -3.74
CA ALA A 196 -15.55 -11.95 -3.11
C ALA A 196 -15.00 -13.12 -3.98
N SER A 197 -15.68 -13.43 -5.08
CA SER A 197 -15.21 -14.40 -6.08
C SER A 197 -14.32 -13.69 -7.10
N TYR A 198 -13.20 -14.31 -7.44
CA TYR A 198 -12.28 -13.86 -8.48
C TYR A 198 -12.27 -14.88 -9.61
N GLN A 199 -12.36 -14.38 -10.84
CA GLN A 199 -12.25 -15.17 -12.06
C GLN A 199 -11.26 -14.48 -12.98
N LEU A 200 -10.24 -15.23 -13.38
CA LEU A 200 -9.24 -14.79 -14.33
C LEU A 200 -9.46 -15.53 -15.63
N VAL A 201 -9.51 -14.78 -16.72
CA VAL A 201 -9.66 -15.32 -18.08
C VAL A 201 -8.68 -14.61 -19.00
N VAL A 202 -8.20 -15.32 -20.02
CA VAL A 202 -7.44 -14.73 -21.12
C VAL A 202 -8.35 -14.63 -22.33
N ILE A 203 -8.37 -13.46 -22.97
CA ILE A 203 -9.28 -13.13 -24.06
C ILE A 203 -8.45 -12.60 -25.24
N ALA A 204 -8.80 -13.01 -26.47
CA ALA A 204 -8.22 -12.44 -27.68
C ALA A 204 -8.74 -11.00 -27.90
N SER A 205 -7.82 -10.03 -27.93
CA SER A 205 -8.12 -8.59 -28.02
C SER A 205 -8.97 -8.22 -29.24
N GLY A 206 -8.73 -8.87 -30.38
CA GLY A 206 -9.42 -8.55 -31.64
C GLY A 206 -10.81 -9.18 -31.79
N THR A 207 -11.14 -10.23 -31.03
CA THR A 207 -12.38 -11.00 -31.26
C THR A 207 -13.25 -11.18 -30.02
N GLY A 208 -12.71 -10.93 -28.82
CA GLY A 208 -13.40 -11.22 -27.56
C GLY A 208 -13.52 -12.71 -27.27
N LYS A 209 -12.86 -13.58 -28.05
CA LYS A 209 -12.86 -15.02 -27.80
C LYS A 209 -12.05 -15.31 -26.53
N VAL A 210 -12.66 -16.02 -25.58
CA VAL A 210 -11.93 -16.55 -24.41
C VAL A 210 -10.95 -17.62 -24.89
N LEU A 211 -9.67 -17.41 -24.61
CA LEU A 211 -8.54 -18.28 -25.00
C LEU A 211 -8.20 -19.31 -23.92
N SER A 212 -8.30 -18.93 -22.64
CA SER A 212 -8.12 -19.86 -21.52
C SER A 212 -9.24 -20.92 -21.54
N PRO A 213 -8.93 -22.23 -21.48
CA PRO A 213 -9.95 -23.28 -21.56
C PRO A 213 -10.88 -23.28 -20.36
N GLN A 214 -10.38 -22.81 -19.20
CA GLN A 214 -11.16 -22.64 -17.97
C GLN A 214 -10.73 -21.37 -17.24
N PRO A 215 -11.65 -20.66 -16.56
CA PRO A 215 -11.28 -19.54 -15.69
C PRO A 215 -10.48 -20.00 -14.49
N LEU A 216 -9.39 -19.30 -14.18
CA LEU A 216 -8.67 -19.48 -12.91
C LEU A 216 -9.42 -18.75 -11.79
N ARG A 217 -9.67 -19.45 -10.68
CA ARG A 217 -10.29 -18.88 -9.48
C ARG A 217 -9.26 -18.66 -8.39
N LYS A 218 -8.65 -17.48 -8.37
CA LYS A 218 -7.64 -17.13 -7.37
C LYS A 218 -7.75 -15.65 -7.00
N VAL A 219 -7.55 -15.34 -5.73
CA VAL A 219 -7.54 -13.96 -5.24
C VAL A 219 -6.21 -13.34 -5.66
N VAL A 220 -6.24 -12.49 -6.68
CA VAL A 220 -5.04 -11.82 -7.20
C VAL A 220 -5.10 -10.31 -6.97
N LEU A 221 -3.93 -9.72 -6.76
CA LEU A 221 -3.73 -8.28 -6.76
C LEU A 221 -3.66 -7.76 -8.21
N PRO A 222 -3.86 -6.45 -8.44
CA PRO A 222 -3.75 -5.85 -9.77
C PRO A 222 -2.27 -5.66 -10.16
N SER A 223 -1.52 -6.75 -10.22
CA SER A 223 -0.12 -6.82 -10.65
C SER A 223 0.10 -8.17 -11.33
N SER A 224 0.51 -8.13 -12.59
CA SER A 224 0.79 -9.31 -13.40
C SER A 224 1.82 -8.98 -14.48
N ALA A 225 2.55 -9.99 -14.94
CA ALA A 225 3.48 -9.83 -16.06
C ALA A 225 3.45 -11.06 -16.96
N TRP A 226 3.43 -10.86 -18.27
CA TRP A 226 3.46 -11.94 -19.26
C TRP A 226 4.90 -12.41 -19.45
N LEU A 227 5.15 -13.70 -19.19
CA LEU A 227 6.46 -14.32 -19.44
C LEU A 227 6.65 -14.63 -20.93
N ASP A 228 5.56 -15.07 -21.57
CA ASP A 228 5.46 -15.40 -22.98
C ASP A 228 3.97 -15.46 -23.38
N ASP A 229 3.69 -15.96 -24.58
CA ASP A 229 2.34 -16.05 -25.15
C ASP A 229 1.36 -16.86 -24.28
N THR A 230 1.81 -17.86 -23.51
CA THR A 230 0.92 -18.77 -22.76
C THR A 230 1.04 -18.66 -21.24
N ARG A 231 2.06 -17.97 -20.73
CA ARG A 231 2.37 -17.93 -19.29
C ARG A 231 2.34 -16.52 -18.73
N VAL A 232 1.64 -16.36 -17.62
CA VAL A 232 1.51 -15.10 -16.90
C VAL A 232 1.88 -15.27 -15.43
N VAL A 233 2.66 -14.34 -14.91
CA VAL A 233 2.92 -14.20 -13.47
C VAL A 233 1.77 -13.44 -12.83
N LEU A 234 1.25 -13.99 -11.74
CA LEU A 234 0.14 -13.43 -10.96
C LEU A 234 0.59 -13.23 -9.51
N CYS A 235 0.28 -12.08 -8.91
CA CYS A 235 0.49 -11.85 -7.47
C CYS A 235 -0.77 -12.24 -6.70
N ALA A 236 -0.77 -13.38 -6.02
CA ALA A 236 -1.92 -13.89 -5.27
C ALA A 236 -1.86 -13.54 -3.78
N GLU A 237 -3.02 -13.19 -3.22
CA GLU A 237 -3.15 -12.94 -1.78
C GLU A 237 -3.27 -14.26 -1.01
N GLU A 238 -2.27 -14.57 -0.20
CA GLU A 238 -2.21 -15.75 0.68
C GLU A 238 -1.59 -15.34 2.01
N TRP A 239 -2.38 -14.67 2.86
CA TRP A 239 -1.96 -14.11 4.13
C TRP A 239 -1.20 -15.15 4.98
N PRO A 240 -0.02 -14.79 5.55
CA PRO A 240 0.53 -13.44 5.68
C PRO A 240 1.17 -12.85 4.41
N SER A 241 1.16 -13.55 3.30
CA SER A 241 1.97 -13.24 2.12
C SER A 241 1.18 -12.71 0.92
N ILE A 242 1.93 -12.17 -0.04
CA ILE A 242 1.51 -12.04 -1.43
C ILE A 242 2.46 -12.88 -2.26
N VAL A 243 1.96 -14.02 -2.75
CA VAL A 243 2.75 -15.08 -3.36
C VAL A 243 2.68 -14.96 -4.89
N PRO A 244 3.80 -14.98 -5.60
CA PRO A 244 3.80 -15.04 -7.05
C PRO A 244 3.47 -16.45 -7.55
N TYR A 245 2.63 -16.52 -8.56
CA TYR A 245 2.24 -17.74 -9.28
C TYR A 245 2.56 -17.61 -10.75
N VAL A 246 3.03 -18.69 -11.37
CA VAL A 246 3.05 -18.81 -12.84
C VAL A 246 1.81 -19.57 -13.26
N TRP A 247 0.96 -18.91 -14.06
CA TRP A 247 -0.21 -19.52 -14.68
C TRP A 247 0.06 -19.72 -16.17
N ASP A 248 0.14 -20.98 -16.58
CA ASP A 248 0.06 -21.38 -17.98
C ASP A 248 -1.42 -21.48 -18.34
N TRP A 249 -1.95 -20.43 -18.96
CA TRP A 249 -3.38 -20.33 -19.22
C TRP A 249 -3.84 -21.29 -20.31
N ALA A 250 -2.95 -21.77 -21.18
CA ALA A 250 -3.29 -22.69 -22.27
C ALA A 250 -3.52 -24.12 -21.75
N SER A 251 -2.65 -24.59 -20.86
CA SER A 251 -2.80 -25.90 -20.20
C SER A 251 -3.68 -25.86 -18.94
N GLY A 252 -3.88 -24.68 -18.36
CA GLY A 252 -4.55 -24.49 -17.08
C GLY A 252 -3.66 -24.78 -15.87
N ARG A 253 -2.36 -25.06 -16.07
CA ARG A 253 -1.40 -25.34 -15.00
C ARG A 253 -1.06 -24.07 -14.22
N VAL A 254 -1.06 -24.17 -12.90
CA VAL A 254 -0.79 -23.07 -11.98
C VAL A 254 0.22 -23.53 -10.94
N GLU A 255 1.37 -22.86 -10.86
CA GLU A 255 2.46 -23.25 -9.97
C GLU A 255 2.87 -22.07 -9.09
N PRO A 256 2.95 -22.25 -7.75
CA PRO A 256 3.55 -21.24 -6.89
C PRO A 256 5.04 -21.16 -7.19
N VAL A 257 5.57 -19.94 -7.26
CA VAL A 257 7.01 -19.71 -7.42
C VAL A 257 7.72 -19.92 -6.08
N TRP A 258 7.07 -19.57 -4.97
CA TRP A 258 7.64 -19.70 -3.63
C TRP A 258 7.19 -20.98 -2.94
N ALA A 259 8.03 -21.49 -2.04
CA ALA A 259 7.65 -22.62 -1.20
C ALA A 259 6.47 -22.24 -0.28
N PRO A 260 5.52 -23.17 -0.04
CA PRO A 260 4.42 -22.95 0.90
C PRO A 260 4.92 -22.51 2.29
N GLY A 261 4.23 -21.55 2.91
CA GLY A 261 4.58 -21.02 4.22
C GLY A 261 5.63 -19.89 4.21
N THR A 262 6.22 -19.58 3.05
CA THR A 262 7.10 -18.40 2.90
C THR A 262 6.35 -17.12 3.31
N THR A 263 6.93 -16.34 4.22
CA THR A 263 6.37 -15.04 4.63
C THR A 263 7.06 -13.90 3.88
N GLY A 264 6.30 -13.18 3.06
CA GLY A 264 6.78 -12.04 2.28
C GLY A 264 5.74 -11.52 1.30
N SER A 265 6.05 -10.44 0.60
CA SER A 265 5.15 -9.86 -0.39
C SER A 265 5.85 -9.59 -1.72
N VAL A 266 5.12 -9.85 -2.81
CA VAL A 266 5.40 -9.29 -4.13
C VAL A 266 4.38 -8.23 -4.46
N ARG A 267 4.85 -6.99 -4.66
CA ARG A 267 3.96 -5.84 -4.96
C ARG A 267 3.88 -5.49 -6.43
N SER A 268 4.96 -5.75 -7.16
CA SER A 268 5.07 -5.46 -8.58
C SER A 268 5.93 -6.54 -9.24
N VAL A 269 5.55 -6.91 -10.46
CA VAL A 269 6.31 -7.79 -11.34
C VAL A 269 6.41 -7.13 -12.70
N ALA A 270 7.51 -7.38 -13.39
CA ALA A 270 7.71 -6.93 -14.76
C ALA A 270 8.58 -7.95 -15.51
N THR A 271 8.40 -8.02 -16.82
CA THR A 271 9.13 -8.93 -17.70
C THR A 271 9.94 -8.16 -18.72
N ALA A 272 11.14 -8.66 -18.99
CA ALA A 272 11.97 -8.23 -20.10
C ALA A 272 11.58 -9.01 -21.38
N PRO A 273 11.93 -8.51 -22.58
CA PRO A 273 11.60 -9.16 -23.85
C PRO A 273 12.15 -10.59 -24.01
N ASP A 274 13.18 -10.96 -23.26
CA ASP A 274 13.76 -12.32 -23.26
C ASP A 274 13.01 -13.30 -22.35
N GLY A 275 11.90 -12.87 -21.72
CA GLY A 275 11.11 -13.66 -20.78
C GLY A 275 11.62 -13.63 -19.34
N THR A 276 12.73 -12.92 -19.06
CA THR A 276 13.21 -12.72 -17.69
C THR A 276 12.20 -11.91 -16.90
N CYS A 277 11.74 -12.46 -15.76
CA CYS A 277 10.84 -11.76 -14.86
C CYS A 277 11.57 -11.28 -13.61
N ALA A 278 11.36 -10.02 -13.27
CA ALA A 278 11.77 -9.45 -11.99
C ALA A 278 10.55 -9.13 -11.12
N ALA A 279 10.75 -9.16 -9.81
CA ALA A 279 9.73 -8.94 -8.81
C ALA A 279 10.25 -7.98 -7.73
N ALA A 280 9.41 -7.03 -7.32
CA ALA A 280 9.63 -6.22 -6.13
C ALA A 280 9.20 -7.00 -4.89
N VAL A 281 10.17 -7.62 -4.22
CA VAL A 281 9.99 -8.57 -3.12
C VAL A 281 10.45 -7.96 -1.81
N GLY A 282 9.64 -8.09 -0.75
CA GLY A 282 10.02 -7.76 0.62
C GLY A 282 9.55 -8.81 1.61
N THR A 283 10.09 -8.76 2.83
CA THR A 283 9.66 -9.60 3.97
C THR A 283 9.31 -8.69 5.15
N PRO A 284 8.77 -9.19 6.27
CA PRO A 284 8.54 -8.36 7.44
C PRO A 284 9.79 -7.68 8.01
N THR A 285 10.98 -8.23 7.73
CA THR A 285 12.27 -7.78 8.27
C THR A 285 13.22 -7.24 7.22
N LEU A 286 12.91 -7.40 5.92
CA LEU A 286 13.73 -6.92 4.82
C LEU A 286 12.95 -5.97 3.91
N PRO A 287 13.52 -4.80 3.57
CA PRO A 287 12.89 -3.83 2.69
C PRO A 287 12.61 -4.45 1.31
N ARG A 288 11.65 -3.88 0.59
CA ARG A 288 11.34 -4.32 -0.77
C ARG A 288 12.51 -4.03 -1.70
N THR A 289 12.99 -5.07 -2.37
CA THR A 289 14.09 -4.99 -3.35
C THR A 289 13.67 -5.66 -4.66
N LEU A 290 14.34 -5.31 -5.76
CA LEU A 290 14.13 -5.99 -7.02
C LEU A 290 14.94 -7.30 -7.05
N ARG A 291 14.27 -8.41 -7.34
CA ARG A 291 14.87 -9.75 -7.45
C ARG A 291 14.41 -10.43 -8.73
N ALA A 292 15.16 -11.42 -9.20
CA ALA A 292 14.60 -12.37 -10.16
C ALA A 292 13.42 -13.10 -9.52
N LEU A 293 12.42 -13.45 -10.32
CA LEU A 293 11.21 -14.09 -9.81
C LEU A 293 11.51 -15.40 -9.06
N ASP A 294 12.45 -16.20 -9.55
CA ASP A 294 12.87 -17.50 -9.02
C ASP A 294 13.96 -17.41 -7.92
N ASP A 295 14.48 -16.21 -7.64
CA ASP A 295 15.40 -15.99 -6.53
C ASP A 295 14.65 -16.07 -5.20
N THR A 296 14.74 -17.23 -4.54
CA THR A 296 14.15 -17.49 -3.22
C THR A 296 15.12 -17.23 -2.07
N SER A 297 16.29 -16.64 -2.32
CA SER A 297 17.28 -16.39 -1.25
C SER A 297 16.80 -15.40 -0.18
N PHE A 298 15.85 -14.53 -0.51
CA PHE A 298 15.21 -13.60 0.44
C PHE A 298 14.34 -14.30 1.51
N THR A 299 14.02 -15.59 1.32
CA THR A 299 13.20 -16.38 2.24
C THR A 299 13.98 -16.88 3.45
N ALA A 300 15.31 -16.75 3.43
CA ALA A 300 16.12 -17.04 4.61
C ALA A 300 15.73 -16.08 5.74
N PRO A 301 15.53 -16.57 6.97
CA PRO A 301 15.23 -15.70 8.10
C PRO A 301 16.35 -14.68 8.24
N ALA A 302 16.04 -13.40 8.05
CA ALA A 302 16.99 -12.34 8.29
C ALA A 302 17.41 -12.36 9.78
N PRO A 303 18.67 -12.07 10.12
CA PRO A 303 19.07 -11.79 11.49
C PRO A 303 18.35 -10.52 11.96
N GLY A 304 17.20 -10.68 12.60
CA GLY A 304 16.26 -9.61 12.96
C GLY A 304 15.11 -10.21 13.77
N GLY A 305 14.44 -9.43 14.62
CA GLY A 305 13.43 -9.92 15.58
C GLY A 305 12.42 -10.94 15.02
N GLU A 306 11.94 -11.84 15.86
CA GLU A 306 10.98 -12.89 15.48
C GLU A 306 9.67 -12.25 14.99
N VAL A 307 9.24 -12.59 13.76
CA VAL A 307 7.93 -12.20 13.25
C VAL A 307 7.02 -13.41 13.15
N ARG A 308 5.86 -13.32 13.78
CA ARG A 308 4.87 -14.40 13.83
C ARG A 308 3.56 -13.97 13.19
N ALA A 309 3.02 -14.84 12.33
CA ALA A 309 1.64 -14.74 11.87
C ALA A 309 0.73 -15.42 12.91
N VAL A 310 -0.12 -14.63 13.57
CA VAL A 310 -1.05 -15.08 14.61
C VAL A 310 -2.48 -14.79 14.16
N VAL A 311 -3.43 -15.68 14.46
CA VAL A 311 -4.85 -15.44 14.18
C VAL A 311 -5.61 -15.41 15.50
N VAL A 312 -6.09 -14.23 15.88
CA VAL A 312 -6.97 -14.05 17.04
C VAL A 312 -8.41 -14.35 16.63
N ARG A 313 -9.23 -14.87 17.55
CA ARG A 313 -10.65 -15.17 17.28
C ARG A 313 -11.57 -14.30 18.12
N ARG A 314 -12.60 -13.73 17.49
CA ARG A 314 -13.75 -13.12 18.16
C ARG A 314 -15.04 -13.81 17.69
N GLY A 315 -15.49 -14.80 18.45
CA GLY A 315 -16.55 -15.70 18.00
C GLY A 315 -16.12 -16.43 16.72
N GLU A 316 -16.89 -16.28 15.64
CA GLU A 316 -16.57 -16.84 14.32
C GLU A 316 -15.64 -15.95 13.48
N GLN A 317 -15.40 -14.71 13.89
CA GLN A 317 -14.51 -13.80 13.18
C GLN A 317 -13.05 -14.18 13.46
N LEU A 318 -12.27 -14.37 12.39
CA LEU A 318 -10.83 -14.56 12.44
C LEU A 318 -10.15 -13.20 12.19
N LEU A 319 -9.16 -12.86 13.01
CA LEU A 319 -8.45 -11.58 13.04
C LEU A 319 -6.94 -11.82 12.87
N PRO A 320 -6.45 -11.84 11.62
CA PRO A 320 -5.04 -12.10 11.34
C PRO A 320 -4.14 -10.95 11.78
N CYS A 321 -3.07 -11.26 12.49
CA CYS A 321 -2.13 -10.33 13.08
C CYS A 321 -0.70 -10.72 12.73
N LEU A 322 0.15 -9.72 12.46
CA LEU A 322 1.60 -9.91 12.39
C LEU A 322 2.21 -9.35 13.68
N VAL A 323 2.85 -10.22 14.45
CA VAL A 323 3.49 -9.87 15.71
C VAL A 323 4.99 -9.79 15.47
N HIS A 324 5.55 -8.59 15.62
CA HIS A 324 6.99 -8.35 15.58
C HIS A 324 7.51 -8.26 17.01
N GLU A 325 8.36 -9.23 17.39
CA GLU A 325 8.98 -9.28 18.70
C GLU A 325 10.29 -8.48 18.73
N PRO A 326 10.50 -7.65 19.76
CA PRO A 326 11.75 -6.91 19.90
C PRO A 326 12.87 -7.88 20.29
N GLN A 327 14.09 -7.60 19.83
CA GLN A 327 15.27 -8.38 20.21
C GLN A 327 15.74 -8.09 21.65
N THR A 328 15.28 -6.98 22.22
CA THR A 328 15.53 -6.60 23.61
C THR A 328 14.33 -6.95 24.49
N ALA A 329 14.45 -6.80 25.81
CA ALA A 329 13.32 -6.97 26.72
C ALA A 329 12.11 -6.12 26.27
N CYS A 330 10.94 -6.76 26.16
CA CYS A 330 9.71 -6.12 25.74
C CYS A 330 9.31 -5.00 26.72
N ARG A 331 9.16 -3.78 26.22
CA ARG A 331 8.81 -2.60 27.02
C ARG A 331 7.31 -2.36 27.09
N GLY A 332 6.55 -2.97 26.20
CA GLY A 332 5.14 -2.71 25.95
C GLY A 332 4.76 -3.18 24.55
N THR A 333 3.47 -3.05 24.22
CA THR A 333 2.93 -3.47 22.93
C THR A 333 2.27 -2.30 22.20
N ALA A 334 2.70 -2.04 20.97
CA ALA A 334 2.09 -1.08 20.05
C ALA A 334 1.19 -1.83 19.05
N PHE A 335 -0.10 -1.55 19.05
CA PHE A 335 -1.06 -2.10 18.08
C PHE A 335 -1.24 -1.12 16.93
N PHE A 336 -0.81 -1.49 15.73
CA PHE A 336 -0.88 -0.65 14.54
C PHE A 336 -2.04 -1.06 13.64
N VAL A 337 -2.96 -0.11 13.39
CA VAL A 337 -4.12 -0.27 12.49
C VAL A 337 -3.86 0.51 11.18
N PRO A 338 -3.94 -0.13 10.01
CA PRO A 338 -3.65 0.50 8.73
C PRO A 338 -4.72 1.54 8.35
N GLY A 339 -4.37 2.43 7.41
CA GLY A 339 -5.30 3.41 6.88
C GLY A 339 -6.34 2.85 5.92
N GLY A 340 -7.43 3.60 5.73
CA GLY A 340 -8.63 3.11 5.04
C GLY A 340 -9.34 1.99 5.82
N PRO A 341 -10.64 1.78 5.60
CA PRO A 341 -11.26 0.58 6.13
C PRO A 341 -10.70 -0.67 5.46
N HIS A 342 -10.46 -0.67 4.14
CA HIS A 342 -10.26 -1.87 3.32
C HIS A 342 -8.82 -2.11 2.85
N VAL A 343 -7.83 -1.67 3.63
CA VAL A 343 -6.42 -1.93 3.31
C VAL A 343 -5.89 -3.01 4.25
N PRO A 344 -5.61 -4.22 3.73
CA PRO A 344 -5.07 -5.27 4.56
C PRO A 344 -3.56 -5.09 4.73
N MET A 345 -3.03 -5.70 5.78
CA MET A 345 -1.60 -5.80 6.02
C MET A 345 -1.10 -7.21 5.75
N TRP A 346 0.01 -7.25 5.02
CA TRP A 346 0.77 -8.43 4.72
C TRP A 346 2.14 -8.34 5.41
N GLY A 347 2.89 -9.45 5.33
CA GLY A 347 4.23 -9.61 5.86
C GLY A 347 5.25 -8.75 5.12
N GLU A 348 5.13 -7.44 5.28
CA GLU A 348 5.96 -6.45 4.62
C GLU A 348 6.76 -5.65 5.64
N PHE A 349 7.96 -5.25 5.23
CA PHE A 349 8.81 -4.35 5.99
C PHE A 349 8.16 -2.97 6.11
N THR A 350 8.29 -2.37 7.29
CA THR A 350 8.09 -0.94 7.48
C THR A 350 9.17 -0.40 8.41
N ALA A 351 9.79 0.70 8.03
CA ALA A 351 10.84 1.32 8.83
C ALA A 351 10.34 1.73 10.23
N LEU A 352 9.09 2.18 10.34
CA LEU A 352 8.47 2.52 11.63
C LEU A 352 8.33 1.30 12.56
N THR A 353 7.88 0.15 12.05
CA THR A 353 7.80 -1.08 12.86
C THR A 353 9.16 -1.51 13.37
N THR A 354 10.18 -1.46 12.50
CA THR A 354 11.56 -1.80 12.87
C THR A 354 12.11 -0.82 13.91
N ALA A 355 11.93 0.50 13.72
CA ALA A 355 12.36 1.52 14.67
C ALA A 355 11.70 1.36 16.06
N LEU A 356 10.42 0.99 16.11
CA LEU A 356 9.72 0.68 17.38
C LEU A 356 10.30 -0.58 18.05
N ASN A 357 10.58 -1.63 17.27
CA ASN A 357 11.19 -2.87 17.78
C ASN A 357 12.61 -2.64 18.32
N GLU A 358 13.41 -1.81 17.64
CA GLU A 358 14.75 -1.38 18.11
C GLU A 358 14.66 -0.66 19.46
N GLN A 359 13.57 0.07 19.72
CA GLN A 359 13.27 0.69 21.01
C GLN A 359 12.67 -0.29 22.04
N GLY A 360 12.56 -1.58 21.72
CA GLY A 360 12.05 -2.62 22.61
C GLY A 360 10.54 -2.74 22.66
N TRP A 361 9.80 -2.12 21.72
CA TRP A 361 8.35 -2.29 21.64
C TRP A 361 8.00 -3.52 20.80
N ARG A 362 7.14 -4.40 21.33
CA ARG A 362 6.42 -5.36 20.50
C ARG A 362 5.46 -4.58 19.59
N VAL A 363 5.43 -4.91 18.32
CA VAL A 363 4.50 -4.29 17.36
C VAL A 363 3.55 -5.35 16.82
N VAL A 364 2.26 -5.13 17.02
CA VAL A 364 1.19 -5.98 16.48
C VAL A 364 0.49 -5.22 15.37
N ARG A 365 0.66 -5.69 14.13
CA ARG A 365 -0.03 -5.16 12.95
C ARG A 365 -1.31 -5.98 12.74
N VAL A 366 -2.47 -5.34 12.88
CA VAL A 366 -3.76 -6.01 12.92
C VAL A 366 -4.55 -5.94 11.59
N ASN A 367 -5.09 -7.06 11.14
CA ASN A 367 -6.18 -7.08 10.17
C ASN A 367 -7.51 -7.28 10.92
N LEU A 368 -8.34 -6.26 10.88
CA LEU A 368 -9.67 -6.24 11.49
C LEU A 368 -10.72 -6.67 10.46
N SER A 369 -11.97 -6.85 10.88
CA SER A 369 -13.07 -7.19 9.95
C SER A 369 -13.26 -6.17 8.83
N SER A 370 -12.85 -4.91 9.05
CA SER A 370 -12.86 -3.87 8.02
C SER A 370 -11.73 -4.01 6.99
N SER A 371 -10.55 -4.54 7.37
CA SER A 371 -9.26 -4.48 6.64
C SER A 371 -9.28 -5.03 5.20
N GLY A 372 -10.33 -5.72 4.78
CA GLY A 372 -10.52 -6.05 3.37
C GLY A 372 -9.63 -7.20 2.86
N LEU A 373 -9.13 -8.05 3.76
CA LEU A 373 -8.59 -9.35 3.36
C LEU A 373 -9.64 -10.10 2.55
N ARG A 374 -9.21 -10.60 1.40
CA ARG A 374 -10.04 -11.18 0.36
C ARG A 374 -10.14 -12.69 0.50
N GLN A 375 -9.25 -13.35 1.24
CA GLN A 375 -9.36 -14.78 1.55
C GLN A 375 -10.69 -15.11 2.27
N PRO A 376 -11.45 -16.12 1.81
CA PRO A 376 -12.77 -16.44 2.33
C PRO A 376 -12.87 -16.57 3.86
N GLU A 377 -11.86 -17.18 4.48
CA GLU A 377 -11.79 -17.48 5.91
C GLU A 377 -11.69 -16.21 6.78
N TYR A 378 -11.03 -15.15 6.29
CA TYR A 378 -10.80 -13.90 7.01
C TYR A 378 -11.84 -12.81 6.74
N ARG A 379 -12.76 -13.06 5.80
CA ARG A 379 -13.83 -12.10 5.48
C ARG A 379 -14.71 -11.81 6.69
N PRO A 380 -15.26 -10.59 6.77
CA PRO A 380 -16.23 -10.25 7.80
C PRO A 380 -17.44 -11.18 7.73
N LYS A 381 -17.92 -11.65 8.89
CA LYS A 381 -19.13 -12.48 9.02
C LYS A 381 -20.41 -11.62 8.94
N GLY A 382 -20.55 -10.86 7.87
CA GLY A 382 -21.66 -9.93 7.62
C GLY A 382 -21.19 -8.52 7.24
N PRO A 383 -22.13 -7.58 7.02
CA PRO A 383 -21.79 -6.18 6.80
C PRO A 383 -21.07 -5.59 8.01
N VAL A 384 -19.95 -4.91 7.79
CA VAL A 384 -19.14 -4.32 8.85
C VAL A 384 -19.77 -3.01 9.33
N ARG A 385 -19.98 -2.89 10.64
CA ARG A 385 -20.33 -1.62 11.28
C ARG A 385 -19.04 -0.88 11.66
N PHE A 386 -18.55 -0.07 10.73
CA PHE A 386 -17.38 0.80 10.92
C PHE A 386 -17.46 1.63 12.21
N GLY A 387 -16.40 1.61 13.01
CA GLY A 387 -16.28 2.27 14.32
C GLY A 387 -16.85 1.46 15.48
N VAL A 388 -17.51 0.33 15.20
CA VAL A 388 -18.10 -0.56 16.21
C VAL A 388 -17.44 -1.93 16.14
N ASP A 389 -17.60 -2.62 15.00
CA ASP A 389 -17.14 -4.00 14.86
C ASP A 389 -15.62 -4.06 14.81
N ASP A 390 -14.95 -3.14 14.14
CA ASP A 390 -13.48 -3.09 14.09
C ASP A 390 -12.86 -2.58 15.40
N VAL A 391 -13.51 -1.66 16.11
CA VAL A 391 -13.11 -1.27 17.48
C VAL A 391 -13.19 -2.46 18.43
N ALA A 392 -14.28 -3.23 18.36
CA ALA A 392 -14.44 -4.45 19.16
C ALA A 392 -13.46 -5.56 18.73
N ASP A 393 -13.11 -5.66 17.44
CA ASP A 393 -12.07 -6.58 16.97
C ASP A 393 -10.73 -6.23 17.61
N LEU A 394 -10.33 -4.95 17.54
CA LEU A 394 -9.08 -4.47 18.11
C LEU A 394 -9.04 -4.66 19.63
N GLY A 395 -10.15 -4.44 20.34
CA GLY A 395 -10.24 -4.71 21.78
C GLY A 395 -9.89 -6.16 22.14
N VAL A 396 -10.43 -7.13 21.41
CA VAL A 396 -10.12 -8.56 21.64
C VAL A 396 -8.66 -8.87 21.31
N VAL A 397 -8.12 -8.28 20.25
CA VAL A 397 -6.71 -8.45 19.87
C VAL A 397 -5.76 -7.86 20.93
N ILE A 398 -6.13 -6.72 21.52
CA ILE A 398 -5.39 -6.11 22.63
C ILE A 398 -5.36 -7.06 23.83
N GLU A 399 -6.51 -7.59 24.25
CA GLU A 399 -6.56 -8.46 25.42
C GLU A 399 -5.73 -9.74 25.25
N GLU A 400 -5.76 -10.33 24.05
CA GLU A 400 -5.05 -11.58 23.74
C GLU A 400 -3.53 -11.40 23.60
N LEU A 401 -3.08 -10.33 22.92
CA LEU A 401 -1.69 -10.21 22.48
C LEU A 401 -0.84 -9.19 23.25
N ALA A 402 -1.47 -8.35 24.08
CA ALA A 402 -0.74 -7.30 24.79
C ALA A 402 0.19 -7.87 25.87
N ASP A 403 1.43 -7.38 25.85
CA ASP A 403 2.47 -7.62 26.82
C ASP A 403 3.05 -6.26 27.28
N GLY A 404 2.90 -5.98 28.57
CA GLY A 404 3.21 -4.68 29.16
C GLY A 404 2.20 -3.55 28.84
N PRO A 405 2.61 -2.28 28.99
CA PRO A 405 1.82 -1.11 28.61
C PRO A 405 1.39 -1.15 27.14
N VAL A 406 0.15 -0.73 26.85
CA VAL A 406 -0.40 -0.74 25.50
C VAL A 406 -0.41 0.67 24.91
N VAL A 407 0.01 0.77 23.65
CA VAL A 407 -0.25 1.93 22.79
C VAL A 407 -1.07 1.47 21.59
N THR A 408 -2.18 2.13 21.31
CA THR A 408 -2.89 1.97 20.04
C THR A 408 -2.42 3.04 19.06
N MET A 409 -2.18 2.64 17.81
CA MET A 409 -1.67 3.51 16.76
C MET A 409 -2.41 3.24 15.47
N GLY A 410 -2.67 4.28 14.69
CA GLY A 410 -3.21 4.07 13.35
C GLY A 410 -3.09 5.26 12.43
N MET A 411 -3.25 4.97 11.14
CA MET A 411 -3.25 5.97 10.07
C MET A 411 -4.67 6.20 9.58
N SER A 412 -5.06 7.41 9.20
CA SER A 412 -6.37 7.66 8.55
C SER A 412 -7.54 7.06 9.37
N TYR A 413 -8.42 6.28 8.74
CA TYR A 413 -9.47 5.50 9.40
C TYR A 413 -8.95 4.56 10.51
N GLY A 414 -7.78 3.96 10.34
CA GLY A 414 -7.14 3.17 11.39
C GLY A 414 -6.80 4.00 12.63
N GLY A 415 -6.49 5.29 12.47
CA GLY A 415 -6.31 6.23 13.58
C GLY A 415 -7.60 6.43 14.40
N TYR A 416 -8.74 6.52 13.73
CA TYR A 416 -10.06 6.59 14.39
C TYR A 416 -10.38 5.33 15.18
N VAL A 417 -10.17 4.15 14.58
CA VAL A 417 -10.38 2.86 15.27
C VAL A 417 -9.42 2.71 16.45
N ALA A 418 -8.13 3.05 16.27
CA ALA A 418 -7.13 3.00 17.32
C ALA A 418 -7.46 3.93 18.50
N ALA A 419 -7.96 5.14 18.23
CA ALA A 419 -8.36 6.08 19.27
C ALA A 419 -9.56 5.56 20.07
N LEU A 420 -10.62 5.11 19.41
CA LEU A 420 -11.80 4.59 20.09
C LEU A 420 -11.47 3.33 20.92
N ALA A 421 -10.76 2.36 20.35
CA ALA A 421 -10.36 1.17 21.08
C ALA A 421 -9.41 1.49 22.24
N GLY A 422 -8.51 2.44 22.04
CA GLY A 422 -7.58 2.92 23.08
C GLY A 422 -8.31 3.56 24.26
N GLU A 423 -9.29 4.42 24.02
CA GLU A 423 -10.10 5.06 25.07
C GLU A 423 -11.00 4.07 25.84
N LEU A 424 -11.42 2.99 25.18
CA LEU A 424 -12.23 1.93 25.78
C LEU A 424 -11.39 0.89 26.54
N SER A 425 -10.09 0.76 26.25
CA SER A 425 -9.22 -0.22 26.90
C SER A 425 -8.55 0.37 28.15
N ASP A 426 -8.72 -0.30 29.29
CA ASP A 426 -8.03 0.06 30.53
C ASP A 426 -6.52 -0.22 30.45
N ARG A 427 -6.09 -1.15 29.58
CA ARG A 427 -4.67 -1.48 29.36
C ARG A 427 -3.94 -0.41 28.54
N CYS A 428 -4.67 0.36 27.75
CA CYS A 428 -4.11 1.38 26.89
C CYS A 428 -3.60 2.59 27.69
N ALA A 429 -2.33 2.92 27.53
CA ALA A 429 -1.67 4.05 28.17
C ALA A 429 -1.57 5.27 27.24
N GLY A 430 -1.60 5.06 25.92
CA GLY A 430 -1.51 6.15 24.95
C GLY A 430 -2.05 5.78 23.57
N VAL A 431 -2.41 6.81 22.80
CA VAL A 431 -2.92 6.72 21.43
C VAL A 431 -2.05 7.55 20.51
N ALA A 432 -1.64 6.99 19.37
CA ALA A 432 -0.89 7.69 18.34
C ALA A 432 -1.70 7.76 17.02
N LEU A 433 -1.95 8.98 16.52
CA LEU A 433 -2.65 9.22 15.26
C LEU A 433 -1.68 9.75 14.21
N LEU A 434 -1.66 9.12 13.04
CA LEU A 434 -0.86 9.52 11.88
C LEU A 434 -1.80 9.90 10.73
N GLY A 435 -2.09 11.18 10.53
CA GLY A 435 -3.09 11.63 9.54
C GLY A 435 -4.46 11.01 9.79
N GLY A 436 -4.85 10.84 11.05
CA GLY A 436 -6.10 10.20 11.48
C GLY A 436 -7.15 11.19 11.96
N PHE A 437 -8.34 10.71 12.31
CA PHE A 437 -9.41 11.52 12.88
C PHE A 437 -9.93 10.93 14.20
N LEU A 438 -10.59 11.74 15.03
CA LEU A 438 -11.03 11.35 16.37
C LEU A 438 -12.56 11.18 16.46
N HIS A 439 -13.28 11.79 15.51
CA HIS A 439 -14.72 11.72 15.43
C HIS A 439 -15.18 11.67 13.97
N HIS A 440 -16.23 10.93 13.63
CA HIS A 440 -16.62 10.80 12.22
C HIS A 440 -17.08 12.13 11.58
N ASP A 441 -17.59 13.08 12.37
CA ASP A 441 -17.90 14.44 11.90
C ASP A 441 -16.66 15.23 11.44
N ASP A 442 -15.45 14.78 11.80
CA ASP A 442 -14.21 15.37 11.30
C ASP A 442 -14.10 15.23 9.77
N LEU A 443 -14.85 14.27 9.20
CA LEU A 443 -14.92 14.03 7.75
C LEU A 443 -15.95 14.91 7.05
N ALA A 444 -16.81 15.65 7.77
CA ALA A 444 -17.89 16.44 7.16
C ALA A 444 -17.36 17.53 6.20
N GLY A 445 -16.14 18.03 6.45
CA GLY A 445 -15.46 19.04 5.63
C GLY A 445 -14.52 18.48 4.56
N THR A 446 -14.52 17.16 4.32
CA THR A 446 -13.59 16.55 3.37
C THR A 446 -13.80 17.04 1.94
N ALA A 447 -12.71 17.44 1.28
CA ALA A 447 -12.71 17.75 -0.14
C ALA A 447 -12.66 16.47 -1.00
N HIS A 448 -12.09 15.40 -0.45
CA HIS A 448 -11.86 14.15 -1.16
C HIS A 448 -13.17 13.37 -1.43
N PRO A 449 -13.53 13.11 -2.70
CA PRO A 449 -14.82 12.50 -3.07
C PRO A 449 -14.99 11.08 -2.49
N GLY A 450 -13.94 10.24 -2.55
CA GLY A 450 -13.97 8.90 -1.97
C GLY A 450 -14.19 8.87 -0.45
N VAL A 451 -13.62 9.83 0.30
CA VAL A 451 -13.82 9.94 1.75
C VAL A 451 -15.23 10.40 2.05
N ARG A 452 -15.76 11.37 1.28
CA ARG A 452 -17.15 11.83 1.41
C ARG A 452 -18.14 10.68 1.18
N GLN A 453 -17.93 9.90 0.12
CA GLN A 453 -18.77 8.74 -0.19
C GLN A 453 -18.68 7.69 0.93
N PHE A 454 -17.48 7.37 1.40
CA PHE A 454 -17.28 6.45 2.50
C PHE A 454 -17.98 6.93 3.77
N ALA A 455 -17.79 8.18 4.17
CA ALA A 455 -18.40 8.74 5.39
C ALA A 455 -19.93 8.68 5.32
N GLY A 456 -20.51 9.03 4.17
CA GLY A 456 -21.95 8.95 3.94
C GLY A 456 -22.50 7.52 4.05
N PHE A 457 -21.77 6.50 3.58
CA PHE A 457 -22.20 5.11 3.73
C PHE A 457 -21.93 4.55 5.15
N ALA A 458 -20.76 4.83 5.70
CA ALA A 458 -20.28 4.22 6.93
C ALA A 458 -20.95 4.79 8.18
N PHE A 459 -21.31 6.07 8.17
CA PHE A 459 -21.75 6.78 9.38
C PHE A 459 -23.16 7.40 9.29
N ALA A 460 -23.82 7.34 8.13
CA ALA A 460 -25.18 7.89 8.01
C ALA A 460 -26.16 7.30 9.04
N GLY A 461 -26.83 8.20 9.76
CA GLY A 461 -27.86 7.85 10.75
C GLY A 461 -27.32 7.16 12.00
N ARG A 462 -26.00 7.14 12.23
CA ARG A 462 -25.41 6.55 13.43
C ARG A 462 -25.18 7.63 14.49
N ALA A 463 -25.42 7.28 15.75
CA ALA A 463 -25.04 8.14 16.85
C ALA A 463 -23.51 8.33 16.84
N PRO A 464 -23.03 9.53 17.20
CA PRO A 464 -21.60 9.78 17.41
C PRO A 464 -21.01 8.76 18.37
N LEU A 465 -20.00 8.03 17.89
CA LEU A 465 -19.13 7.23 18.73
C LEU A 465 -17.91 8.09 19.02
N GLY A 466 -17.80 8.51 20.27
CA GLY A 466 -16.71 9.33 20.74
C GLY A 466 -16.82 9.46 22.25
N ALA A 467 -15.67 9.53 22.92
CA ALA A 467 -15.66 9.87 24.33
C ALA A 467 -15.81 11.39 24.46
N ASP A 468 -16.74 11.86 25.30
CA ASP A 468 -16.90 13.30 25.57
C ASP A 468 -15.58 13.96 25.96
N ARG A 469 -14.75 13.20 26.72
CA ARG A 469 -13.37 13.52 27.07
C ARG A 469 -12.41 12.43 26.62
N LEU A 470 -11.25 12.84 26.14
CA LEU A 470 -10.17 11.95 25.70
C LEU A 470 -9.16 11.80 26.84
N ARG A 471 -9.16 10.63 27.49
CA ARG A 471 -8.49 10.42 28.79
C ARG A 471 -7.04 9.95 28.64
N LYS A 472 -6.74 9.28 27.52
CA LYS A 472 -5.40 8.74 27.28
C LYS A 472 -4.41 9.83 26.89
N ARG A 473 -3.11 9.50 26.88
CA ARG A 473 -2.09 10.38 26.31
C ARG A 473 -2.17 10.31 24.79
N TYR A 474 -2.06 11.44 24.12
CA TYR A 474 -2.13 11.50 22.66
C TYR A 474 -0.82 11.98 22.04
N PHE A 475 -0.42 11.29 20.98
CA PHE A 475 0.50 11.78 19.96
C PHE A 475 -0.28 11.92 18.65
N ILE A 476 -0.16 13.06 17.98
CA ILE A 476 -0.86 13.34 16.73
C ILE A 476 0.15 13.95 15.77
N ALA A 477 0.42 13.28 14.65
CA ALA A 477 1.13 13.85 13.52
C ALA A 477 0.15 14.00 12.35
N HIS A 478 0.00 15.21 11.81
CA HIS A 478 -1.02 15.51 10.81
C HIS A 478 -0.49 16.46 9.74
N GLY A 479 -0.78 16.18 8.47
CA GLY A 479 -0.41 17.04 7.35
C GLY A 479 -1.21 18.34 7.34
N GLU A 480 -0.52 19.45 7.12
CA GLU A 480 -1.16 20.76 7.00
C GLU A 480 -2.14 20.80 5.81
N LEU A 481 -1.79 20.13 4.72
CA LEU A 481 -2.51 20.12 3.44
C LEU A 481 -3.40 18.88 3.29
N ASP A 482 -3.82 18.24 4.39
CA ASP A 482 -4.69 17.06 4.33
C ASP A 482 -6.11 17.40 3.85
N GLU A 483 -6.38 17.12 2.57
CA GLU A 483 -7.69 17.29 1.93
C GLU A 483 -8.72 16.21 2.29
N ARG A 484 -8.25 15.07 2.82
CA ARG A 484 -9.10 13.96 3.25
C ARG A 484 -9.66 14.23 4.63
N ILE A 485 -8.82 14.65 5.56
CA ILE A 485 -9.15 14.97 6.95
C ILE A 485 -8.59 16.35 7.27
N PRO A 486 -9.40 17.41 7.21
CA PRO A 486 -8.92 18.76 7.49
C PRO A 486 -8.26 18.85 8.87
N MET A 487 -7.02 19.34 8.93
CA MET A 487 -6.26 19.48 10.18
C MET A 487 -7.04 20.27 11.26
N ALA A 488 -7.80 21.28 10.84
CA ALA A 488 -8.66 22.07 11.73
C ALA A 488 -9.70 21.21 12.46
N ALA A 489 -10.19 20.12 11.85
CA ALA A 489 -11.12 19.21 12.50
C ALA A 489 -10.48 18.47 13.68
N VAL A 490 -9.26 17.96 13.48
CA VAL A 490 -8.50 17.26 14.52
C VAL A 490 -8.12 18.22 15.66
N ARG A 491 -7.70 19.45 15.34
CA ARG A 491 -7.29 20.47 16.33
C ARG A 491 -8.40 20.83 17.32
N ARG A 492 -9.67 20.80 16.92
CA ARG A 492 -10.80 21.10 17.81
C ARG A 492 -10.93 20.13 18.99
N HIS A 493 -10.32 18.94 18.90
CA HIS A 493 -10.36 17.96 19.98
C HIS A 493 -9.26 18.17 21.03
N LEU A 494 -8.30 19.07 20.81
CA LEU A 494 -7.22 19.31 21.77
C LEU A 494 -7.75 19.80 23.13
N ASP A 495 -8.81 20.61 23.14
CA ASP A 495 -9.44 21.10 24.36
C ASP A 495 -10.26 20.02 25.10
N ARG A 496 -10.54 18.88 24.46
CA ARG A 496 -11.25 17.73 25.05
C ARG A 496 -10.30 16.72 25.70
N MET A 497 -8.99 16.91 25.58
CA MET A 497 -8.00 15.98 26.11
C MET A 497 -7.67 16.32 27.56
N ASP A 498 -7.71 15.30 28.41
CA ASP A 498 -7.42 15.44 29.84
C ASP A 498 -5.94 15.74 30.10
N GLN A 499 -5.10 15.37 29.15
CA GLN A 499 -3.66 15.56 29.16
C GLN A 499 -3.25 16.32 27.91
N GLN A 500 -2.22 17.15 28.02
CA GLN A 500 -1.67 17.84 26.87
C GLN A 500 -1.18 16.83 25.83
N ALA A 501 -1.73 16.89 24.62
CA ALA A 501 -1.26 16.09 23.50
C ALA A 501 0.07 16.61 22.95
N THR A 502 0.87 15.69 22.41
CA THR A 502 1.98 16.02 21.51
C THR A 502 1.40 16.12 20.11
N PHE A 503 1.27 17.34 19.59
CA PHE A 503 0.74 17.60 18.24
C PHE A 503 1.88 18.08 17.34
N VAL A 504 2.17 17.32 16.30
CA VAL A 504 3.17 17.60 15.27
C VAL A 504 2.44 17.94 13.98
N GLU A 505 2.49 19.21 13.60
CA GLU A 505 2.05 19.67 12.28
C GLU A 505 3.13 19.37 11.26
N LEU A 506 2.73 18.75 10.15
CA LEU A 506 3.63 18.38 9.07
C LEU A 506 3.44 19.35 7.90
N ASP A 507 4.22 20.43 7.93
CA ASP A 507 4.22 21.48 6.92
C ASP A 507 4.51 20.91 5.52
N GLY A 508 3.64 21.25 4.57
CA GLY A 508 3.69 20.78 3.18
C GLY A 508 3.31 19.32 2.95
N GLU A 509 2.92 18.57 3.98
CA GLU A 509 2.41 17.19 3.85
C GLU A 509 0.88 17.19 3.69
N GLY A 510 0.39 16.21 2.92
CA GLY A 510 -1.03 15.92 2.77
C GLY A 510 -1.51 14.87 3.77
N HIS A 511 -2.40 13.98 3.32
CA HIS A 511 -3.01 12.96 4.19
C HIS A 511 -2.04 11.91 4.77
N ALA A 512 -0.92 11.66 4.09
CA ALA A 512 0.07 10.69 4.49
C ALA A 512 1.43 11.36 4.70
N ILE A 513 2.28 10.74 5.53
CA ILE A 513 3.68 11.14 5.70
C ILE A 513 4.46 10.57 4.51
N ARG A 514 4.73 11.40 3.51
CA ARG A 514 5.22 10.94 2.20
C ARG A 514 6.66 11.37 1.94
N THR A 515 7.08 12.48 2.51
CA THR A 515 8.42 13.02 2.33
C THR A 515 9.35 12.64 3.46
N ASP A 516 10.63 12.76 3.19
CA ASP A 516 11.67 12.52 4.20
C ASP A 516 11.68 13.61 5.27
N ARG A 517 11.29 14.83 4.88
CA ARG A 517 11.06 15.93 5.81
C ARG A 517 9.91 15.57 6.77
N GLY A 518 8.76 15.15 6.26
CA GLY A 518 7.63 14.73 7.08
C GLY A 518 7.99 13.59 8.03
N ALA A 519 8.75 12.59 7.55
CA ALA A 519 9.26 11.51 8.39
C ALA A 519 10.16 12.04 9.53
N ARG A 520 11.08 12.96 9.24
CA ARG A 520 11.98 13.60 10.23
C ARG A 520 11.22 14.44 11.26
N LEU A 521 10.12 15.07 10.86
CA LEU A 521 9.26 15.83 11.77
C LEU A 521 8.42 14.91 12.66
N ALA A 522 7.89 13.81 12.12
CA ALA A 522 6.93 12.97 12.83
C ALA A 522 7.57 11.90 13.72
N TYR A 523 8.54 11.15 13.19
CA TYR A 523 8.95 9.89 13.83
C TYR A 523 9.88 10.04 15.03
N PRO A 524 10.87 10.94 15.05
CA PRO A 524 11.69 11.13 16.24
C PRO A 524 10.86 11.57 17.46
N PRO A 525 9.97 12.59 17.36
CA PRO A 525 9.08 12.94 18.47
C PRO A 525 8.11 11.83 18.87
N LEU A 526 7.65 11.01 17.92
CA LEU A 526 6.83 9.84 18.22
C LEU A 526 7.60 8.83 19.08
N LEU A 527 8.84 8.50 18.70
CA LEU A 527 9.66 7.53 19.44
C LEU A 527 10.02 8.05 20.85
N GLU A 528 10.28 9.35 20.98
CA GLU A 528 10.46 10.00 22.29
C GLU A 528 9.18 9.91 23.13
N TRP A 529 8.03 10.28 22.57
CA TRP A 529 6.74 10.18 23.24
C TRP A 529 6.40 8.76 23.68
N MET A 530 6.68 7.75 22.85
CA MET A 530 6.51 6.33 23.20
C MET A 530 7.32 5.98 24.46
N ASN A 531 8.57 6.45 24.57
CA ASN A 531 9.40 6.20 25.75
C ASN A 531 8.82 6.85 27.01
N ASP A 532 8.21 8.03 26.90
CA ASP A 532 7.59 8.73 28.03
C ASP A 532 6.28 8.09 28.51
N VAL A 533 5.49 7.50 27.62
CA VAL A 533 4.22 6.81 27.97
C VAL A 533 4.45 5.74 29.04
N ARG A 534 5.60 5.06 29.02
CA ARG A 534 5.99 4.05 30.00
C ARG A 534 6.26 4.61 31.39
N GLY A 535 6.86 5.80 31.48
CA GLY A 535 7.46 6.30 32.72
C GLY A 535 6.46 6.68 33.80
N GLY A 536 5.15 6.74 33.51
CA GLY A 536 4.14 7.32 34.39
C GLY A 536 4.42 8.77 34.80
N ARG A 537 5.46 9.39 34.23
CA ARG A 537 5.84 10.78 34.46
C ARG A 537 4.88 11.65 33.66
N ALA A 538 4.25 12.61 34.34
CA ALA A 538 3.56 13.69 33.67
C ALA A 538 4.55 14.40 32.73
N PRO A 539 4.15 14.78 31.49
CA PRO A 539 5.03 15.43 30.54
C PRO A 539 5.60 16.72 31.16
N ALA A 540 6.91 16.92 31.06
CA ALA A 540 7.53 18.19 31.41
C ALA A 540 7.04 19.24 30.39
N GLY A 541 6.21 20.19 30.86
CA GLY A 541 5.58 21.31 30.13
C GLY A 541 5.83 21.40 28.62
N GLY A 542 4.79 21.13 27.82
CA GLY A 542 4.88 20.98 26.37
C GLY A 542 5.62 22.12 25.65
N ARG A 543 6.75 21.77 25.04
CA ARG A 543 7.51 22.64 24.14
C ARG A 543 6.77 22.67 22.81
N ARG A 544 6.12 23.80 22.46
CA ARG A 544 5.69 24.03 21.08
C ARG A 544 6.95 24.16 20.23
N VAL A 545 7.26 23.15 19.43
CA VAL A 545 8.31 23.24 18.41
C VAL A 545 7.76 24.13 17.30
N ARG A 546 8.00 25.44 17.38
CA ARG A 546 7.94 26.35 16.23
C ARG A 546 9.38 26.54 15.80
N GLU A 547 9.80 25.85 14.75
CA GLU A 547 11.08 26.15 14.11
C GLU A 547 10.91 27.40 13.24
N GLY A 548 11.56 28.49 13.65
CA GLY A 548 11.91 29.55 12.72
C GLY A 548 13.04 29.04 11.84
N VAL A 549 12.71 28.59 10.63
CA VAL A 549 13.70 28.37 9.59
C VAL A 549 14.04 29.75 9.03
N GLU A 550 15.14 30.33 9.49
CA GLU A 550 15.78 31.43 8.78
C GLU A 550 16.34 30.88 7.47
N GLU A 551 15.84 31.38 6.34
CA GLU A 551 16.46 31.18 5.03
C GLU A 551 17.85 31.84 5.02
N SER A 552 18.90 31.04 4.83
CA SER A 552 20.25 31.48 4.49
C SER A 552 20.74 30.78 3.24
#